data_AF-A0A286X8U7-F1
#
_entry.id   AF-A0A286X8U7-F1
#
_cell.length_a   1.000
_cell.length_b   1.000
_cell.length_c   1.000
_cell.angle_alpha   90.00
_cell.angle_beta   90.00
_cell.angle_gamma   90.00
#
_symmetry.space_group_name_H-M   'P 1'
#
loop_
_entity.id
_entity.type
_entity.pdbx_description
1 polymer ?
#
loop_
_entity_poly.entity_id
_entity_poly.type
_entity_poly.pdbx_seq_one_letter_code
_entity_poly.pdbx_strand_id
1 'polypeptide(L)'
;MGDSAGPRVSLRRYPELPVWVVENHQEVLPSIYRAIGSKHLPASNISFLHFDSHPDLLIPVNMPADTVFDKETLFGELSIENWIMPAVYAGHFSHVMWLHPTWAQQIREGRHHFFVGKDTSTTTIRVTSTDHYFLSDGLFVPEDQLEHQKPLQLDVIMVKPHELCASQGEDAAVPSAKKPKLAPEGLENTAAVHCDCPSGELEKDAGAQSTGQACQEPSSLCFCSFESQQCPTTACTQEILEILKKSNDAFVLDIDLDFFSVKNPFKEMFSQEEYKILQELYQFKKPASNLSEEDLVDIVDTRIRQLEDLEAAFADLCDGDDEETVQKWASNPGMESLVPLVQSLKKRTEVPDYEMAHQAGLTCDYSELPHHISTEQEIECLIQSVYCLLRKLPKPTLVTIARSSLDDYCPSEQVDTIQEKVLKVLHSLYGTLDTHLVYSAESAPA
;
A
#
# COMPACT_ATOMS: atom_id res chain seq x y z
N MET A 1 -33.14 -30.62 3.43
CA MET A 1 -34.00 -30.21 2.31
C MET A 1 -33.17 -29.19 1.53
N GLY A 2 -32.34 -29.65 0.59
CA GLY A 2 -32.71 -29.60 -0.82
C GLY A 2 -32.16 -28.32 -1.43
N ASP A 3 -30.83 -28.21 -1.51
CA ASP A 3 -30.15 -27.11 -2.21
C ASP A 3 -30.53 -27.18 -3.69
N SER A 4 -31.56 -26.42 -4.04
CA SER A 4 -31.86 -26.04 -5.41
C SER A 4 -30.76 -25.09 -5.86
N ALA A 5 -29.62 -25.64 -6.31
CA ALA A 5 -28.65 -24.90 -7.10
C ALA A 5 -29.39 -24.37 -8.33
N GLY A 6 -29.76 -23.08 -8.29
CA GLY A 6 -30.37 -22.39 -9.41
C GLY A 6 -29.49 -22.45 -10.66
N PRO A 7 -30.01 -22.08 -11.85
CA PRO A 7 -29.25 -22.13 -13.09
C PRO A 7 -27.95 -21.32 -12.93
N ARG A 8 -26.78 -21.97 -13.09
CA ARG A 8 -25.49 -21.27 -13.13
C ARG A 8 -25.54 -20.27 -14.28
N VAL A 9 -25.62 -18.98 -13.95
CA VAL A 9 -25.53 -17.91 -14.94
C VAL A 9 -24.14 -17.98 -15.55
N SER A 10 -24.05 -18.22 -16.86
CA SER A 10 -22.77 -18.19 -17.58
C SER A 10 -22.23 -16.76 -17.54
N LEU A 11 -21.04 -16.59 -16.95
CA LEU A 11 -20.32 -15.33 -16.98
C LEU A 11 -19.89 -15.00 -18.42
N ARG A 12 -19.92 -13.72 -18.75
CA ARG A 12 -19.38 -13.18 -19.99
C ARG A 12 -17.86 -13.11 -19.90
N ARG A 13 -17.20 -13.07 -21.05
CA ARG A 13 -15.75 -12.90 -21.15
C ARG A 13 -15.46 -11.66 -21.98
N TYR A 14 -14.50 -10.88 -21.53
CA TYR A 14 -13.98 -9.79 -22.33
C TYR A 14 -13.15 -10.33 -23.51
N PRO A 15 -13.18 -9.66 -24.67
CA PRO A 15 -12.30 -9.99 -25.79
C PRO A 15 -10.82 -9.72 -25.45
N GLU A 16 -10.57 -8.59 -24.77
CA GLU A 16 -9.26 -8.14 -24.29
C GLU A 16 -9.35 -7.92 -22.77
N LEU A 17 -8.25 -8.02 -22.05
CA LEU A 17 -8.28 -7.85 -20.58
C LEU A 17 -8.50 -6.37 -20.24
N PRO A 18 -9.61 -5.98 -19.58
CA PRO A 18 -9.80 -4.60 -19.18
C PRO A 18 -8.84 -4.25 -18.04
N VAL A 19 -8.17 -3.10 -18.19
CA VAL A 19 -7.28 -2.52 -17.17
C VAL A 19 -7.76 -1.09 -16.88
N TRP A 20 -8.28 -0.87 -15.68
CA TRP A 20 -8.76 0.45 -15.24
C TRP A 20 -7.69 1.11 -14.39
N VAL A 21 -7.15 2.23 -14.87
CA VAL A 21 -6.17 3.04 -14.13
C VAL A 21 -6.87 4.29 -13.61
N VAL A 22 -6.92 4.43 -12.29
CA VAL A 22 -7.55 5.54 -11.58
C VAL A 22 -6.50 6.31 -10.78
N GLU A 23 -6.87 7.48 -10.27
CA GLU A 23 -5.95 8.25 -9.41
C GLU A 23 -6.06 7.77 -7.98
N ASN A 24 -7.22 8.02 -7.34
CA ASN A 24 -7.50 7.61 -5.98
C ASN A 24 -8.00 6.16 -5.95
N HIS A 25 -7.55 5.38 -4.97
CA HIS A 25 -7.74 3.93 -4.97
C HIS A 25 -9.20 3.46 -4.88
N GLN A 26 -10.07 4.16 -4.14
CA GLN A 26 -11.50 3.85 -4.07
C GLN A 26 -12.23 3.99 -5.42
N GLU A 27 -11.69 4.76 -6.37
CA GLU A 27 -12.27 4.94 -7.71
C GLU A 27 -12.24 3.66 -8.57
N VAL A 28 -11.51 2.63 -8.13
CA VAL A 28 -11.55 1.31 -8.79
C VAL A 28 -12.91 0.62 -8.62
N LEU A 29 -13.62 0.90 -7.52
CA LEU A 29 -14.85 0.20 -7.15
C LEU A 29 -15.98 0.30 -8.19
N PRO A 30 -16.28 1.48 -8.79
CA PRO A 30 -17.21 1.59 -9.91
C PRO A 30 -16.94 0.61 -11.08
N SER A 31 -15.67 0.35 -11.41
CA SER A 31 -15.30 -0.55 -12.51
C SER A 31 -15.60 -2.02 -12.16
N ILE A 32 -15.37 -2.41 -10.90
CA ILE A 32 -15.69 -3.73 -10.36
C ILE A 32 -17.21 -3.93 -10.35
N TYR A 33 -17.97 -2.95 -9.84
CA TYR A 33 -19.43 -2.99 -9.81
C TYR A 33 -20.03 -3.07 -11.22
N ARG A 34 -19.42 -2.39 -12.20
CA ARG A 34 -19.80 -2.51 -13.62
C ARG A 34 -19.55 -3.91 -14.16
N ALA A 35 -18.43 -4.55 -13.80
CA ALA A 35 -18.13 -5.93 -14.20
C ALA A 35 -19.10 -6.95 -13.58
N ILE A 36 -19.54 -6.72 -12.33
CA ILE A 36 -20.60 -7.49 -11.68
C ILE A 36 -21.95 -7.30 -12.41
N GLY A 37 -22.39 -6.06 -12.60
CA GLY A 37 -23.67 -5.74 -13.25
C GLY A 37 -23.76 -6.21 -14.72
N SER A 38 -22.62 -6.21 -15.43
CA SER A 38 -22.51 -6.73 -16.81
C SER A 38 -22.28 -8.24 -16.89
N LYS A 39 -22.24 -8.94 -15.74
CA LYS A 39 -22.08 -10.40 -15.61
C LYS A 39 -20.74 -10.93 -16.12
N HIS A 40 -19.68 -10.13 -16.05
CA HIS A 40 -18.31 -10.62 -16.25
C HIS A 40 -17.73 -11.17 -14.94
N LEU A 41 -18.08 -10.54 -13.82
CA LEU A 41 -17.87 -11.08 -12.47
C LEU A 41 -19.16 -11.70 -11.92
N PRO A 42 -19.06 -12.71 -11.03
CA PRO A 42 -20.21 -13.19 -10.27
C PRO A 42 -20.73 -12.12 -9.30
N ALA A 43 -21.95 -12.27 -8.80
CA ALA A 43 -22.52 -11.31 -7.84
C ALA A 43 -21.94 -11.43 -6.43
N SER A 44 -21.31 -12.56 -6.11
CA SER A 44 -20.76 -12.87 -4.78
C SER A 44 -19.60 -13.86 -4.90
N ASN A 45 -18.87 -14.03 -3.80
CA ASN A 45 -17.72 -14.93 -3.68
C ASN A 45 -16.58 -14.64 -4.67
N ILE A 46 -16.36 -13.36 -4.95
CA ILE A 46 -15.22 -12.92 -5.76
C ILE A 46 -13.96 -12.98 -4.90
N SER A 47 -12.90 -13.57 -5.46
CA SER A 47 -11.55 -13.45 -4.89
C SER A 47 -10.91 -12.13 -5.34
N PHE A 48 -10.31 -11.41 -4.40
CA PHE A 48 -9.68 -10.12 -4.62
C PHE A 48 -8.19 -10.24 -4.29
N LEU A 49 -7.33 -10.08 -5.30
CA LEU A 49 -5.87 -10.16 -5.15
C LEU A 49 -5.30 -8.75 -5.25
N HIS A 50 -4.67 -8.28 -4.19
CA HIS A 50 -4.42 -6.86 -3.96
C HIS A 50 -2.93 -6.62 -3.65
N PHE A 51 -2.22 -5.91 -4.53
CA PHE A 51 -0.83 -5.52 -4.34
C PHE A 51 -0.76 -4.06 -3.91
N ASP A 52 -0.30 -3.82 -2.69
CA ASP A 52 -0.35 -2.48 -2.09
C ASP A 52 0.60 -2.39 -0.88
N SER A 53 1.09 -1.19 -0.58
CA SER A 53 1.79 -0.90 0.68
C SER A 53 0.84 -0.79 1.88
N HIS A 54 -0.45 -0.59 1.66
CA HIS A 54 -1.53 -0.45 2.61
C HIS A 54 -2.57 -1.57 2.41
N PRO A 55 -3.33 -1.95 3.45
CA PRO A 55 -4.34 -3.00 3.33
C PRO A 55 -5.71 -2.52 2.81
N ASP A 56 -6.03 -1.24 2.98
CA ASP A 56 -7.30 -0.57 2.62
C ASP A 56 -8.57 -1.28 3.11
N LEU A 57 -8.44 -1.80 4.33
CA LEU A 57 -9.46 -2.57 5.04
C LEU A 57 -10.14 -1.76 6.15
N LEU A 58 -9.91 -0.44 6.26
CA LEU A 58 -10.67 0.38 7.20
C LEU A 58 -12.13 0.50 6.77
N ILE A 59 -12.94 1.09 7.64
CA ILE A 59 -14.37 1.26 7.46
C ILE A 59 -14.71 2.71 7.81
N PRO A 60 -15.54 3.40 7.02
CA PRO A 60 -16.03 4.72 7.42
C PRO A 60 -16.89 4.59 8.70
N VAL A 61 -16.36 5.04 9.83
CA VAL A 61 -16.94 4.79 11.17
C VAL A 61 -18.34 5.36 11.36
N ASN A 62 -18.67 6.41 10.60
CA ASN A 62 -19.93 7.14 10.64
C ASN A 62 -20.91 6.79 9.51
N MET A 63 -20.51 5.96 8.53
CA MET A 63 -21.37 5.60 7.41
C MET A 63 -22.38 4.50 7.84
N PRO A 64 -23.70 4.73 7.71
CA PRO A 64 -24.70 3.69 7.95
C PRO A 64 -24.44 2.47 7.06
N ALA A 65 -24.56 1.26 7.62
CA ALA A 65 -24.25 0.04 6.88
C ALA A 65 -25.13 -0.14 5.63
N ASP A 66 -26.37 0.35 5.66
CA ASP A 66 -27.32 0.20 4.55
C ASP A 66 -26.95 1.07 3.33
N THR A 67 -26.05 2.06 3.50
CA THR A 67 -25.52 2.90 2.41
C THR A 67 -24.86 2.07 1.32
N VAL A 68 -24.29 0.90 1.64
CA VAL A 68 -23.64 0.02 0.64
C VAL A 68 -24.57 -0.43 -0.49
N PHE A 69 -25.89 -0.37 -0.28
CA PHE A 69 -26.88 -0.77 -1.27
C PHE A 69 -27.31 0.38 -2.20
N ASP A 70 -26.88 1.60 -1.90
CA ASP A 70 -27.01 2.76 -2.78
C ASP A 70 -25.62 3.15 -3.31
N LYS A 71 -25.31 2.69 -4.52
CA LYS A 71 -24.00 2.90 -5.15
C LYS A 71 -23.60 4.39 -5.24
N GLU A 72 -24.55 5.30 -5.45
CA GLU A 72 -24.23 6.71 -5.70
C GLU A 72 -23.82 7.38 -4.40
N THR A 73 -24.59 7.12 -3.34
CA THR A 73 -24.24 7.56 -1.99
C THR A 73 -22.96 6.86 -1.52
N LEU A 74 -22.86 5.54 -1.68
CA LEU A 74 -21.68 4.77 -1.29
C LEU A 74 -20.39 5.37 -1.87
N PHE A 75 -20.32 5.58 -3.18
CA PHE A 75 -19.08 6.07 -3.80
C PHE A 75 -18.66 7.47 -3.30
N GLY A 76 -19.59 8.28 -2.79
CA GLY A 76 -19.28 9.57 -2.20
C GLY A 76 -18.79 9.51 -0.74
N GLU A 77 -19.01 8.39 -0.05
CA GLU A 77 -18.65 8.20 1.36
C GLU A 77 -17.33 7.42 1.55
N LEU A 78 -16.73 6.95 0.45
CA LEU A 78 -15.50 6.16 0.49
C LEU A 78 -14.26 7.04 0.30
N SER A 79 -13.19 6.62 0.96
CA SER A 79 -11.83 7.15 0.84
C SER A 79 -10.86 6.03 0.46
N ILE A 80 -9.62 6.42 0.14
CA ILE A 80 -8.57 5.53 -0.35
C ILE A 80 -8.31 4.33 0.58
N GLU A 81 -8.50 4.48 1.89
CA GLU A 81 -8.16 3.48 2.90
C GLU A 81 -9.32 2.57 3.35
N ASN A 82 -10.55 2.84 2.90
CA ASN A 82 -11.76 2.28 3.53
C ASN A 82 -12.81 1.67 2.58
N TRP A 83 -12.43 1.39 1.34
CA TRP A 83 -13.36 1.01 0.28
C TRP A 83 -13.59 -0.50 0.12
N ILE A 84 -12.66 -1.36 0.56
CA ILE A 84 -12.76 -2.82 0.38
C ILE A 84 -13.84 -3.43 1.31
N MET A 85 -13.88 -3.02 2.58
CA MET A 85 -14.80 -3.59 3.56
C MET A 85 -16.29 -3.36 3.24
N PRO A 86 -16.71 -2.17 2.76
CA PRO A 86 -18.06 -1.98 2.24
C PRO A 86 -18.44 -2.96 1.13
N ALA A 87 -17.52 -3.31 0.22
CA ALA A 87 -17.76 -4.31 -0.82
C ALA A 87 -17.83 -5.75 -0.29
N VAL A 88 -17.11 -6.06 0.80
CA VAL A 88 -17.26 -7.32 1.55
C VAL A 88 -18.64 -7.38 2.20
N TYR A 89 -19.07 -6.32 2.89
CA TYR A 89 -20.39 -6.28 3.55
C TYR A 89 -21.55 -6.37 2.55
N ALA A 90 -21.42 -5.75 1.37
CA ALA A 90 -22.35 -5.92 0.24
C ALA A 90 -22.41 -7.37 -0.30
N GLY A 91 -21.47 -8.23 0.11
CA GLY A 91 -21.42 -9.65 -0.23
C GLY A 91 -20.70 -9.97 -1.54
N HIS A 92 -19.97 -9.01 -2.11
CA HIS A 92 -19.25 -9.20 -3.37
C HIS A 92 -17.95 -9.98 -3.15
N PHE A 93 -17.13 -9.52 -2.20
CA PHE A 93 -15.86 -10.14 -1.84
C PHE A 93 -16.06 -11.11 -0.67
N SER A 94 -15.53 -12.32 -0.80
CA SER A 94 -15.48 -13.30 0.31
C SER A 94 -14.06 -13.66 0.71
N HIS A 95 -13.09 -13.29 -0.12
CA HIS A 95 -11.68 -13.60 0.06
C HIS A 95 -10.81 -12.48 -0.48
N VAL A 96 -10.11 -11.80 0.42
CA VAL A 96 -9.11 -10.78 0.09
C VAL A 96 -7.71 -11.37 0.34
N MET A 97 -6.82 -11.24 -0.62
CA MET A 97 -5.41 -11.63 -0.52
C MET A 97 -4.57 -10.37 -0.66
N TRP A 98 -4.08 -9.85 0.46
CA TRP A 98 -3.22 -8.67 0.48
C TRP A 98 -1.75 -9.10 0.34
N LEU A 99 -1.16 -8.74 -0.79
CA LEU A 99 0.22 -9.00 -1.15
C LEU A 99 1.03 -7.74 -0.93
N HIS A 100 1.77 -7.70 0.17
CA HIS A 100 2.42 -6.49 0.63
C HIS A 100 3.94 -6.57 0.50
N PRO A 101 4.64 -5.45 0.30
CA PRO A 101 6.10 -5.39 0.26
C PRO A 101 6.70 -5.50 1.68
N THR A 102 8.02 -5.61 1.78
CA THR A 102 8.72 -5.87 3.06
C THR A 102 8.60 -4.75 4.09
N TRP A 103 8.23 -3.54 3.68
CA TRP A 103 8.07 -2.37 4.54
C TRP A 103 6.65 -2.20 5.10
N ALA A 104 5.66 -2.89 4.54
CA ALA A 104 4.28 -2.84 4.98
C ALA A 104 4.04 -3.89 6.08
N GLN A 105 3.69 -3.45 7.30
CA GLN A 105 3.56 -4.33 8.48
C GLN A 105 2.31 -4.02 9.33
N GLN A 106 1.31 -3.35 8.74
CA GLN A 106 0.10 -2.92 9.44
C GLN A 106 -0.74 -4.11 9.96
N ILE A 107 -0.84 -5.19 9.16
CA ILE A 107 -1.48 -6.44 9.58
C ILE A 107 -0.44 -7.56 9.56
N ARG A 108 -0.53 -8.45 10.55
CA ARG A 108 0.38 -9.60 10.68
C ARG A 108 0.19 -10.57 9.51
N GLU A 109 1.28 -11.13 9.00
CA GLU A 109 1.22 -12.14 7.95
C GLU A 109 0.54 -13.43 8.41
N GLY A 110 -0.17 -14.07 7.49
CA GLY A 110 -0.91 -15.29 7.73
C GLY A 110 -2.36 -15.21 7.30
N ARG A 111 -3.14 -16.20 7.75
CA ARG A 111 -4.56 -16.30 7.43
C ARG A 111 -5.40 -15.84 8.61
N HIS A 112 -6.33 -14.95 8.30
CA HIS A 112 -7.27 -14.36 9.22
C HIS A 112 -8.69 -14.66 8.77
N HIS A 113 -9.56 -14.95 9.74
CA HIS A 113 -10.96 -15.25 9.51
C HIS A 113 -11.79 -14.49 10.52
N PHE A 114 -12.73 -13.69 10.04
CA PHE A 114 -13.63 -12.91 10.87
C PHE A 114 -14.91 -12.58 10.10
N PHE A 115 -15.90 -12.04 10.81
CA PHE A 115 -17.13 -11.57 10.21
C PHE A 115 -17.10 -10.06 10.02
N VAL A 116 -17.71 -9.60 8.94
CA VAL A 116 -18.05 -8.20 8.67
C VAL A 116 -19.56 -8.09 8.73
N GLY A 117 -20.10 -7.16 9.52
CA GLY A 117 -21.53 -7.06 9.73
C GLY A 117 -21.98 -5.66 10.11
N LYS A 118 -23.30 -5.51 10.27
CA LYS A 118 -23.90 -4.29 10.81
C LYS A 118 -23.96 -4.40 12.32
N ASP A 119 -23.35 -3.45 13.01
CA ASP A 119 -23.47 -3.39 14.46
C ASP A 119 -24.88 -2.95 14.87
N THR A 120 -25.47 -3.68 15.81
CA THR A 120 -26.82 -3.42 16.35
C THR A 120 -26.93 -2.08 17.07
N SER A 121 -25.82 -1.57 17.63
CA SER A 121 -25.85 -0.35 18.44
C SER A 121 -25.69 0.94 17.60
N THR A 122 -24.70 0.96 16.71
CA THR A 122 -24.34 2.12 15.88
C THR A 122 -25.02 2.10 14.51
N THR A 123 -25.50 0.94 14.05
CA THR A 123 -26.03 0.70 12.70
C THR A 123 -25.01 0.84 11.56
N THR A 124 -23.72 0.96 11.89
CA THR A 124 -22.60 1.07 10.96
C THR A 124 -21.90 -0.29 10.77
N ILE A 125 -20.95 -0.38 9.83
CA ILE A 125 -20.23 -1.64 9.57
C ILE A 125 -19.15 -1.83 10.64
N ARG A 126 -19.04 -3.03 11.20
CA ARG A 126 -18.00 -3.43 12.16
C ARG A 126 -17.51 -4.84 11.87
N VAL A 127 -16.43 -5.25 12.53
CA VAL A 127 -15.79 -6.56 12.33
C VAL A 127 -15.58 -7.30 13.64
N THR A 128 -15.44 -8.63 13.57
CA THR A 128 -15.04 -9.44 14.73
C THR A 128 -13.54 -9.70 14.82
N SER A 129 -12.73 -9.06 13.96
CA SER A 129 -11.28 -9.27 13.97
C SER A 129 -10.65 -8.61 15.19
N THR A 130 -9.78 -9.37 15.87
CA THR A 130 -8.99 -8.88 17.00
C THR A 130 -7.60 -8.41 16.56
N ASP A 131 -7.32 -8.29 15.27
CA ASP A 131 -6.08 -7.70 14.79
C ASP A 131 -5.99 -6.24 15.23
N HIS A 132 -4.80 -5.81 15.64
CA HIS A 132 -4.60 -4.45 16.15
C HIS A 132 -5.02 -3.38 15.15
N TYR A 133 -4.92 -3.65 13.85
CA TYR A 133 -5.39 -2.79 12.76
C TYR A 133 -6.87 -2.40 12.88
N PHE A 134 -7.74 -3.29 13.39
CA PHE A 134 -9.16 -2.98 13.59
C PHE A 134 -9.45 -2.46 15.00
N LEU A 135 -8.67 -2.89 15.99
CA LEU A 135 -8.82 -2.43 17.37
C LEU A 135 -8.40 -0.96 17.54
N SER A 136 -7.35 -0.53 16.83
CA SER A 136 -6.84 0.85 16.86
C SER A 136 -7.88 1.86 16.38
N ASP A 137 -8.70 1.46 15.42
CA ASP A 137 -9.71 2.31 14.77
C ASP A 137 -11.12 2.10 15.36
N GLY A 138 -11.23 1.34 16.45
CA GLY A 138 -12.49 1.10 17.14
C GLY A 138 -13.51 0.30 16.32
N LEU A 139 -13.04 -0.55 15.40
CA LEU A 139 -13.88 -1.29 14.44
C LEU A 139 -14.35 -2.66 14.94
N PHE A 140 -13.82 -3.13 16.07
CA PHE A 140 -14.17 -4.43 16.64
C PHE A 140 -15.47 -4.38 17.43
N VAL A 141 -16.31 -5.39 17.22
CA VAL A 141 -17.43 -5.73 18.12
C VAL A 141 -17.55 -7.25 18.28
N PRO A 142 -18.12 -7.75 19.39
CA PRO A 142 -18.46 -9.15 19.55
C PRO A 142 -19.42 -9.69 18.47
N GLU A 143 -19.32 -10.98 18.16
CA GLU A 143 -20.10 -11.60 17.07
C GLU A 143 -21.61 -11.51 17.32
N ASP A 144 -22.07 -11.57 18.58
CA ASP A 144 -23.49 -11.50 18.94
C ASP A 144 -24.11 -10.10 18.76
N GLN A 145 -23.28 -9.08 18.55
CA GLN A 145 -23.69 -7.71 18.24
C GLN A 145 -23.71 -7.40 16.75
N LEU A 146 -23.30 -8.34 15.88
CA LEU A 146 -23.33 -8.19 14.43
C LEU A 146 -24.54 -8.84 13.78
N GLU A 147 -25.28 -8.03 13.03
CA GLU A 147 -26.32 -8.47 12.10
C GLU A 147 -25.78 -8.62 10.67
N HIS A 148 -26.49 -9.42 9.86
CA HIS A 148 -26.20 -9.60 8.42
C HIS A 148 -24.77 -10.03 8.08
N GLN A 149 -24.14 -10.77 8.99
CA GLN A 149 -22.73 -11.19 8.94
C GLN A 149 -22.31 -11.78 7.58
N LYS A 150 -21.16 -11.32 7.10
CA LYS A 150 -20.43 -11.83 5.94
C LYS A 150 -19.09 -12.41 6.41
N PRO A 151 -18.83 -13.71 6.20
CA PRO A 151 -17.52 -14.27 6.51
C PRO A 151 -16.50 -13.72 5.51
N LEU A 152 -15.38 -13.21 6.03
CA LEU A 152 -14.23 -12.81 5.24
C LEU A 152 -13.04 -13.71 5.58
N GLN A 153 -12.40 -14.24 4.55
CA GLN A 153 -11.04 -14.75 4.64
C GLN A 153 -10.06 -13.71 4.13
N LEU A 154 -9.11 -13.33 4.97
CA LEU A 154 -7.99 -12.46 4.62
C LEU A 154 -6.69 -13.27 4.69
N ASP A 155 -5.96 -13.37 3.58
CA ASP A 155 -4.59 -13.90 3.59
C ASP A 155 -3.62 -12.74 3.37
N VAL A 156 -2.75 -12.48 4.36
CA VAL A 156 -1.73 -11.44 4.35
C VAL A 156 -0.39 -12.08 4.00
N ILE A 157 0.18 -11.68 2.87
CA ILE A 157 1.28 -12.39 2.24
C ILE A 157 2.38 -11.41 1.81
N MET A 158 3.54 -11.50 2.47
CA MET A 158 4.70 -10.71 2.08
C MET A 158 5.27 -11.16 0.72
N VAL A 159 5.47 -10.20 -0.19
CA VAL A 159 6.17 -10.38 -1.44
C VAL A 159 7.63 -9.97 -1.26
N LYS A 160 8.54 -10.95 -1.41
CA LYS A 160 9.98 -10.67 -1.39
C LYS A 160 10.45 -10.18 -2.76
N PRO A 161 11.28 -9.12 -2.82
CA PRO A 161 11.92 -8.71 -4.06
C PRO A 161 12.72 -9.85 -4.69
N HIS A 162 12.80 -9.85 -6.02
CA HIS A 162 13.56 -10.83 -6.77
C HIS A 162 15.04 -10.63 -6.50
N GLU A 163 15.73 -11.67 -6.00
CA GLU A 163 17.19 -11.62 -5.84
C GLU A 163 17.84 -11.62 -7.22
N LEU A 164 18.51 -10.53 -7.59
CA LEU A 164 19.39 -10.53 -8.75
C LEU A 164 20.59 -11.42 -8.40
N CYS A 165 20.73 -12.54 -9.09
CA CYS A 165 22.00 -13.26 -9.05
C CYS A 165 23.08 -12.32 -9.60
N ALA A 166 24.00 -11.88 -8.75
CA ALA A 166 25.26 -11.30 -9.20
C ALA A 166 25.93 -12.34 -10.10
N SER A 167 25.88 -12.12 -11.42
CA SER A 167 26.51 -13.00 -12.38
C SER A 167 28.01 -13.05 -12.10
N GLN A 168 28.47 -14.28 -11.89
CA GLN A 168 29.84 -14.77 -11.90
C GLN A 168 30.84 -13.81 -12.56
N GLY A 169 31.70 -13.21 -11.74
CA GLY A 169 33.01 -12.78 -12.21
C GLY A 169 33.87 -14.03 -12.43
N GLU A 170 33.81 -14.60 -13.62
CA GLU A 170 34.87 -15.47 -14.10
C GLU A 170 36.01 -14.58 -14.61
N ASP A 171 37.09 -14.49 -13.82
CA ASP A 171 38.41 -14.49 -14.42
C ASP A 171 39.35 -15.38 -13.60
N ALA A 172 39.62 -16.52 -14.23
CA ALA A 172 40.75 -17.43 -14.15
C ALA A 172 41.68 -17.45 -12.91
N ALA A 173 41.81 -18.66 -12.39
CA ALA A 173 42.76 -19.14 -11.40
C ALA A 173 44.24 -18.75 -11.63
N VAL A 174 44.93 -18.42 -10.53
CA VAL A 174 46.36 -18.72 -10.31
C VAL A 174 46.53 -19.20 -8.86
N PRO A 175 47.25 -20.31 -8.59
CA PRO A 175 47.05 -21.13 -7.39
C PRO A 175 47.81 -20.64 -6.15
N SER A 176 47.27 -21.01 -4.99
CA SER A 176 47.78 -20.75 -3.64
C SER A 176 49.27 -21.08 -3.45
N ALA A 177 50.03 -20.10 -2.95
CA ALA A 177 51.26 -20.33 -2.23
C ALA A 177 51.15 -19.76 -0.79
N LYS A 178 51.00 -20.69 0.15
CA LYS A 178 51.42 -20.72 1.58
C LYS A 178 51.73 -19.39 2.31
N LYS A 179 50.98 -19.14 3.39
CA LYS A 179 51.29 -18.29 4.56
C LYS A 179 52.72 -18.54 5.12
N PRO A 180 53.41 -17.53 5.70
CA PRO A 180 53.28 -17.19 7.14
C PRO A 180 53.37 -15.66 7.44
N LYS A 181 52.55 -15.05 8.32
CA LYS A 181 52.57 -15.00 9.82
C LYS A 181 53.03 -13.59 10.31
N LEU A 182 52.13 -12.89 10.99
CA LEU A 182 52.32 -11.69 11.85
C LEU A 182 53.34 -11.99 12.98
N ALA A 183 54.14 -11.11 13.60
CA ALA A 183 54.36 -9.65 13.69
C ALA A 183 55.80 -9.49 14.30
N PRO A 184 56.27 -8.42 15.00
CA PRO A 184 55.76 -7.04 15.25
C PRO A 184 56.86 -5.91 15.21
N GLU A 185 56.42 -4.67 15.46
CA GLU A 185 57.15 -3.52 16.06
C GLU A 185 58.26 -2.76 15.29
N GLY A 186 58.19 -1.41 15.34
CA GLY A 186 59.37 -0.54 15.19
C GLY A 186 59.17 0.87 14.61
N LEU A 187 58.94 1.85 15.49
CA LEU A 187 59.31 3.29 15.48
C LEU A 187 59.43 4.15 14.19
N GLU A 188 58.71 5.29 14.27
CA GLU A 188 59.13 6.69 14.06
C GLU A 188 59.60 7.25 12.69
N ASN A 189 58.93 8.38 12.36
CA ASN A 189 59.47 9.69 11.96
C ASN A 189 59.48 10.19 10.49
N THR A 190 58.81 11.34 10.35
CA THR A 190 59.14 12.59 9.62
C THR A 190 59.25 12.65 8.08
N ALA A 191 58.29 13.39 7.51
CA ALA A 191 58.43 14.66 6.77
C ALA A 191 59.35 14.78 5.52
N ALA A 192 58.70 15.25 4.44
CA ALA A 192 58.99 16.49 3.68
C ALA A 192 59.41 16.40 2.20
N VAL A 193 58.94 17.44 1.47
CA VAL A 193 59.43 18.07 0.22
C VAL A 193 58.97 17.39 -1.10
N HIS A 194 57.95 17.90 -1.80
CA HIS A 194 57.89 19.04 -2.74
C HIS A 194 58.72 18.84 -4.03
N CYS A 195 58.09 18.98 -5.20
CA CYS A 195 58.54 19.81 -6.33
C CYS A 195 57.66 19.61 -7.57
N ASP A 196 56.84 20.63 -7.82
CA ASP A 196 56.75 21.41 -9.06
C ASP A 196 56.52 20.73 -10.42
N CYS A 197 55.34 21.07 -10.96
CA CYS A 197 54.94 21.36 -12.35
C CYS A 197 56.06 21.98 -13.24
N PRO A 198 55.87 22.26 -14.57
CA PRO A 198 54.60 22.42 -15.28
C PRO A 198 54.52 21.98 -16.77
N SER A 199 53.26 21.97 -17.19
CA SER A 199 52.64 22.21 -18.51
C SER A 199 53.46 22.74 -19.69
N GLY A 200 53.00 22.32 -20.88
CA GLY A 200 52.81 23.20 -22.02
C GLY A 200 53.06 22.52 -23.36
N GLU A 201 52.01 22.31 -24.16
CA GLU A 201 51.87 22.88 -25.51
C GLU A 201 50.64 22.32 -26.23
N LEU A 202 49.70 23.23 -26.54
CA LEU A 202 48.71 23.11 -27.60
C LEU A 202 49.33 23.71 -28.87
N GLU A 203 49.11 23.11 -30.05
CA GLU A 203 48.33 23.70 -31.15
C GLU A 203 48.37 22.84 -32.43
N LYS A 204 47.16 22.63 -33.01
CA LYS A 204 46.74 22.61 -34.43
C LYS A 204 47.48 21.68 -35.42
N ASP A 205 46.81 20.99 -36.36
CA ASP A 205 45.97 21.61 -37.39
C ASP A 205 45.15 20.58 -38.23
N ALA A 206 44.05 21.10 -38.79
CA ALA A 206 43.33 20.79 -40.05
C ALA A 206 43.13 19.37 -40.61
N GLY A 207 41.88 19.12 -41.07
CA GLY A 207 41.62 18.25 -42.23
C GLY A 207 40.22 17.65 -42.30
N ALA A 208 39.36 18.21 -43.14
CA ALA A 208 37.93 17.91 -43.26
C ALA A 208 37.57 16.63 -44.06
N GLN A 209 36.44 16.00 -43.70
CA GLN A 209 35.24 15.72 -44.53
C GLN A 209 34.61 14.32 -44.33
N SER A 210 33.28 14.36 -44.08
CA SER A 210 32.25 13.46 -44.65
C SER A 210 32.20 11.99 -44.21
N THR A 211 31.21 11.60 -43.39
CA THR A 211 30.01 10.81 -43.77
C THR A 211 29.26 10.24 -42.54
N GLY A 212 27.93 10.36 -42.57
CA GLY A 212 26.94 9.42 -42.00
C GLY A 212 27.02 9.06 -40.51
N GLN A 213 26.09 9.58 -39.71
CA GLN A 213 25.75 8.96 -38.43
C GLN A 213 24.24 8.94 -38.25
N ALA A 214 23.66 7.79 -38.61
CA ALA A 214 22.34 7.38 -38.15
C ALA A 214 22.49 7.02 -36.67
N CYS A 215 21.77 7.74 -35.82
CA CYS A 215 21.66 7.45 -34.39
C CYS A 215 20.91 6.13 -34.22
N GLN A 216 21.57 5.13 -33.64
CA GLN A 216 20.92 3.89 -33.22
C GLN A 216 20.23 4.11 -31.87
N GLU A 217 18.95 3.78 -31.81
CA GLU A 217 18.13 3.69 -30.61
C GLU A 217 18.68 2.62 -29.64
N PRO A 218 18.54 2.80 -28.32
CA PRO A 218 18.87 1.74 -27.36
C PRO A 218 17.81 0.63 -27.42
N SER A 219 18.32 -0.58 -27.64
CA SER A 219 17.63 -1.85 -27.84
C SER A 219 16.68 -2.25 -26.71
N SER A 220 15.60 -2.92 -27.14
CA SER A 220 14.52 -3.55 -26.38
C SER A 220 14.94 -4.41 -25.18
N LEU A 221 14.22 -4.25 -24.06
CA LEU A 221 14.19 -5.17 -22.92
C LEU A 221 13.86 -6.60 -23.40
N CYS A 222 14.86 -7.48 -23.35
CA CYS A 222 14.73 -8.88 -23.74
C CYS A 222 14.30 -9.72 -22.52
N PHE A 223 13.01 -10.00 -22.41
CA PHE A 223 12.42 -10.82 -21.34
C PHE A 223 12.59 -12.35 -21.55
N CYS A 224 13.32 -12.79 -22.58
CA CYS A 224 13.23 -14.17 -23.07
C CYS A 224 14.39 -15.11 -22.68
N SER A 225 15.28 -14.75 -21.74
CA SER A 225 16.52 -15.50 -21.54
C SER A 225 16.84 -15.90 -20.10
N PHE A 226 15.87 -16.30 -19.27
CA PHE A 226 16.19 -16.89 -17.95
C PHE A 226 15.20 -18.00 -17.59
N GLU A 227 15.38 -19.17 -18.20
CA GLU A 227 14.83 -20.42 -17.67
C GLU A 227 15.77 -21.01 -16.61
N SER A 228 15.17 -21.45 -15.50
CA SER A 228 15.72 -22.32 -14.44
C SER A 228 16.58 -21.69 -13.33
N GLN A 229 16.03 -20.77 -12.54
CA GLN A 229 16.39 -20.67 -11.11
C GLN A 229 15.14 -20.48 -10.24
N GLN A 230 15.06 -21.23 -9.14
CA GLN A 230 13.91 -21.27 -8.24
C GLN A 230 13.76 -19.95 -7.48
N CYS A 231 12.69 -19.23 -7.77
CA CYS A 231 12.26 -18.05 -7.03
C CYS A 231 11.77 -18.46 -5.62
N PRO A 232 12.16 -17.77 -4.53
CA PRO A 232 11.68 -18.04 -3.16
C PRO A 232 10.15 -18.01 -3.01
N THR A 233 9.42 -17.42 -3.96
CA THR A 233 7.96 -17.22 -4.00
C THR A 233 7.14 -18.48 -4.32
N THR A 234 7.76 -19.66 -4.44
CA THR A 234 7.07 -20.89 -4.88
C THR A 234 5.96 -21.34 -3.93
N ALA A 235 6.22 -21.37 -2.62
CA ALA A 235 5.23 -21.80 -1.62
C ALA A 235 3.99 -20.89 -1.60
N CYS A 236 4.19 -19.58 -1.59
CA CYS A 236 3.12 -18.58 -1.65
C CYS A 236 2.27 -18.71 -2.92
N THR A 237 2.88 -18.96 -4.08
CA THR A 237 2.12 -19.08 -5.34
C THR A 237 1.17 -20.28 -5.33
N GLN A 238 1.55 -21.39 -4.71
CA GLN A 238 0.73 -22.60 -4.66
C GLN A 238 -0.52 -22.39 -3.80
N GLU A 239 -0.39 -21.69 -2.69
CA GLU A 239 -1.52 -21.33 -1.81
C GLU A 239 -2.51 -20.41 -2.54
N ILE A 240 -2.03 -19.35 -3.19
CA ILE A 240 -2.88 -18.44 -4.01
C ILE A 240 -3.58 -19.23 -5.12
N LEU A 241 -2.89 -20.14 -5.80
CA LEU A 241 -3.48 -20.99 -6.82
C LEU A 241 -4.58 -21.91 -6.30
N GLU A 242 -4.40 -22.50 -5.12
CA GLU A 242 -5.43 -23.33 -4.50
C GLU A 242 -6.67 -22.54 -4.12
N ILE A 243 -6.47 -21.29 -3.69
CA ILE A 243 -7.56 -20.34 -3.40
C ILE A 243 -8.34 -20.03 -4.69
N LEU A 244 -7.66 -19.59 -5.75
CA LEU A 244 -8.28 -19.18 -7.00
C LEU A 244 -9.01 -20.33 -7.71
N LYS A 245 -8.52 -21.57 -7.58
CA LYS A 245 -9.20 -22.77 -8.10
C LYS A 245 -10.55 -23.04 -7.43
N LYS A 246 -10.73 -22.63 -6.17
CA LYS A 246 -11.99 -22.83 -5.43
C LYS A 246 -13.06 -21.82 -5.86
N SER A 247 -12.67 -20.62 -6.30
CA SER A 247 -13.56 -19.52 -6.68
C SER A 247 -13.99 -19.54 -8.17
N ASN A 248 -14.00 -20.71 -8.82
CA ASN A 248 -14.38 -20.86 -10.24
C ASN A 248 -13.53 -19.97 -11.19
N ASP A 249 -12.27 -19.70 -10.81
CA ASP A 249 -11.25 -18.94 -11.56
C ASP A 249 -11.56 -17.44 -11.82
N ALA A 250 -12.66 -16.89 -11.31
CA ALA A 250 -13.00 -15.47 -11.47
C ALA A 250 -12.48 -14.64 -10.30
N PHE A 251 -11.44 -13.85 -10.54
CA PHE A 251 -10.87 -12.93 -9.56
C PHE A 251 -10.56 -11.55 -10.17
N VAL A 252 -10.47 -10.56 -9.29
CA VAL A 252 -9.99 -9.22 -9.60
C VAL A 252 -8.53 -9.13 -9.17
N LEU A 253 -7.67 -8.62 -10.05
CA LEU A 253 -6.30 -8.24 -9.73
C LEU A 253 -6.26 -6.73 -9.54
N ASP A 254 -5.90 -6.29 -8.35
CA ASP A 254 -5.75 -4.90 -7.99
C ASP A 254 -4.29 -4.62 -7.65
N ILE A 255 -3.78 -3.49 -8.15
CA ILE A 255 -2.38 -3.08 -8.00
C ILE A 255 -2.36 -1.58 -7.71
N ASP A 256 -2.12 -1.20 -6.48
CA ASP A 256 -1.68 0.16 -6.19
C ASP A 256 -0.19 0.30 -6.55
N LEU A 257 0.16 1.43 -7.15
CA LEU A 257 1.53 1.70 -7.57
C LEU A 257 2.46 1.98 -6.38
N ASP A 258 1.91 2.35 -5.23
CA ASP A 258 2.69 2.55 -4.02
C ASP A 258 3.32 1.23 -3.48
N PHE A 259 2.83 0.07 -3.92
CA PHE A 259 3.44 -1.24 -3.68
C PHE A 259 4.92 -1.28 -4.09
N PHE A 260 5.27 -0.51 -5.14
CA PHE A 260 6.61 -0.49 -5.71
C PHE A 260 7.50 0.58 -5.07
N SER A 261 6.90 1.65 -4.55
CA SER A 261 7.59 2.76 -3.89
C SER A 261 6.55 3.57 -3.13
N VAL A 262 6.72 3.72 -1.81
CA VAL A 262 5.73 4.39 -0.95
C VAL A 262 6.36 5.50 -0.16
N LYS A 263 5.61 6.57 0.01
CA LYS A 263 5.95 7.75 0.78
C LYS A 263 4.87 7.98 1.82
N ASN A 264 5.26 8.11 3.08
CA ASN A 264 4.42 8.72 4.10
C ASN A 264 4.45 10.26 3.91
N PRO A 265 3.36 10.91 3.44
CA PRO A 265 3.34 12.34 3.17
C PRO A 265 3.47 13.18 4.45
N PHE A 266 2.99 12.69 5.59
CA PHE A 266 3.02 13.42 6.87
C PHE A 266 4.44 13.63 7.41
N LYS A 267 5.39 12.75 7.06
CA LYS A 267 6.81 12.89 7.46
C LYS A 267 7.51 14.09 6.83
N GLU A 268 7.03 14.59 5.70
CA GLU A 268 7.56 15.81 5.09
C GLU A 268 6.84 17.07 5.59
N MET A 269 5.60 16.91 6.03
CA MET A 269 4.76 18.01 6.48
C MET A 269 5.08 18.45 7.91
N PHE A 270 5.31 17.50 8.82
CA PHE A 270 5.54 17.76 10.24
C PHE A 270 7.01 17.59 10.63
N SER A 271 7.47 18.35 11.62
CA SER A 271 8.81 18.16 12.16
C SER A 271 8.89 16.83 12.91
N GLN A 272 10.09 16.30 13.13
CA GLN A 272 10.26 15.07 13.90
C GLN A 272 9.72 15.23 15.34
N GLU A 273 9.86 16.41 15.94
CA GLU A 273 9.27 16.70 17.26
C GLU A 273 7.75 16.74 17.24
N GLU A 274 7.15 17.41 16.24
CA GLU A 274 5.68 17.48 16.09
C GLU A 274 5.09 16.10 15.86
N TYR A 275 5.71 15.31 14.98
CA TYR A 275 5.27 13.95 14.69
C TYR A 275 5.37 13.06 15.94
N LYS A 276 6.41 13.22 16.76
CA LYS A 276 6.51 12.51 18.04
C LYS A 276 5.40 12.91 19.02
N ILE A 277 5.04 14.20 19.06
CA ILE A 277 3.93 14.66 19.91
C ILE A 277 2.60 14.06 19.42
N LEU A 278 2.35 14.02 18.12
CA LEU A 278 1.19 13.36 17.54
C LEU A 278 1.16 11.86 17.94
N GLN A 279 2.29 11.16 17.82
CA GLN A 279 2.40 9.77 18.28
C GLN A 279 2.07 9.60 19.76
N GLU A 280 2.45 10.55 20.62
CA GLU A 280 2.13 10.51 22.05
C GLU A 280 0.63 10.72 22.31
N LEU A 281 -0.01 11.69 21.62
CA LEU A 281 -1.43 11.99 21.75
C LEU A 281 -2.33 10.86 21.25
N TYR A 282 -1.98 10.28 20.11
CA TYR A 282 -2.79 9.25 19.43
C TYR A 282 -2.41 7.83 19.85
N GLN A 283 -1.42 7.65 20.73
CA GLN A 283 -0.87 6.33 21.04
C GLN A 283 -1.95 5.29 21.40
N PHE A 284 -2.07 4.25 20.57
CA PHE A 284 -2.86 3.07 20.90
C PHE A 284 -2.00 2.04 21.62
N LYS A 285 -2.35 1.74 22.87
CA LYS A 285 -1.59 0.76 23.67
C LYS A 285 -1.97 -0.65 23.25
N LYS A 286 -1.00 -1.37 22.70
CA LYS A 286 -1.18 -2.76 22.27
C LYS A 286 -1.75 -3.61 23.42
N PRO A 287 -2.86 -4.32 23.17
CA PRO A 287 -3.45 -5.21 24.16
C PRO A 287 -2.46 -6.29 24.62
N ALA A 288 -2.59 -6.75 25.86
CA ALA A 288 -1.78 -7.86 26.37
C ALA A 288 -2.12 -9.18 25.64
N SER A 289 -1.24 -10.18 25.72
CA SER A 289 -1.58 -11.51 25.17
C SER A 289 -2.58 -12.24 26.07
N ASN A 290 -3.56 -12.91 25.45
CA ASN A 290 -4.64 -13.68 26.10
C ASN A 290 -5.72 -12.86 26.82
N LEU A 291 -6.25 -11.85 26.14
CA LEU A 291 -7.40 -11.10 26.65
C LEU A 291 -8.70 -11.87 26.47
N SER A 292 -9.64 -11.61 27.38
CA SER A 292 -11.03 -12.01 27.19
C SER A 292 -11.72 -11.08 26.19
N GLU A 293 -12.88 -11.51 25.66
CA GLU A 293 -13.69 -10.66 24.80
C GLU A 293 -14.17 -9.38 25.51
N GLU A 294 -14.50 -9.47 26.81
CA GLU A 294 -14.85 -8.32 27.64
C GLU A 294 -13.71 -7.30 27.73
N ASP A 295 -12.47 -7.76 27.90
CA ASP A 295 -11.29 -6.88 27.94
C ASP A 295 -11.08 -6.17 26.59
N LEU A 296 -11.39 -6.83 25.46
CA LEU A 296 -11.27 -6.24 24.13
C LEU A 296 -12.32 -5.13 23.92
N VAL A 297 -13.55 -5.35 24.37
CA VAL A 297 -14.62 -4.35 24.34
C VAL A 297 -14.20 -3.11 25.15
N ASP A 298 -13.72 -3.30 26.38
CA ASP A 298 -13.28 -2.18 27.23
C ASP A 298 -12.12 -1.38 26.59
N ILE A 299 -11.20 -2.06 25.91
CA ILE A 299 -10.09 -1.41 25.18
C ILE A 299 -10.61 -0.59 24.01
N VAL A 300 -11.51 -1.16 23.21
CA VAL A 300 -12.10 -0.51 22.04
C VAL A 300 -12.95 0.70 22.47
N ASP A 301 -13.78 0.57 23.50
CA ASP A 301 -14.59 1.66 24.04
C ASP A 301 -13.72 2.80 24.61
N THR A 302 -12.58 2.46 25.20
CA THR A 302 -11.61 3.47 25.65
C THR A 302 -10.93 4.15 24.47
N ARG A 303 -10.61 3.41 23.41
CA ARG A 303 -10.02 3.95 22.19
C ARG A 303 -10.99 4.86 21.43
N ILE A 304 -12.24 4.46 21.25
CA ILE A 304 -13.27 5.27 20.60
C ILE A 304 -13.41 6.61 21.31
N ARG A 305 -13.54 6.62 22.65
CA ARG A 305 -13.61 7.87 23.43
C ARG A 305 -12.39 8.76 23.26
N GLN A 306 -11.19 8.16 23.21
CA GLN A 306 -9.96 8.92 22.95
C GLN A 306 -10.00 9.58 21.57
N LEU A 307 -10.43 8.86 20.53
CA LEU A 307 -10.54 9.38 19.17
C LEU A 307 -11.60 10.48 19.07
N GLU A 308 -12.76 10.30 19.71
CA GLU A 308 -13.82 11.32 19.78
C GLU A 308 -13.34 12.58 20.51
N ASP A 309 -12.62 12.44 21.64
CA ASP A 309 -12.03 13.57 22.36
C ASP A 309 -10.98 14.30 21.51
N LEU A 310 -10.17 13.57 20.72
CA LEU A 310 -9.18 14.14 19.81
C LEU A 310 -9.85 14.86 18.64
N GLU A 311 -10.83 14.25 17.98
CA GLU A 311 -11.62 14.87 16.90
C GLU A 311 -12.27 16.17 17.39
N ALA A 312 -12.92 16.15 18.55
CA ALA A 312 -13.52 17.33 19.15
C ALA A 312 -12.48 18.42 19.49
N ALA A 313 -11.32 18.03 20.02
CA ALA A 313 -10.24 18.97 20.33
C ALA A 313 -9.70 19.66 19.07
N PHE A 314 -9.43 18.90 18.00
CA PHE A 314 -8.92 19.47 16.76
C PHE A 314 -9.98 20.27 16.00
N ALA A 315 -11.26 19.91 16.09
CA ALA A 315 -12.36 20.73 15.58
C ALA A 315 -12.47 22.09 16.32
N ASP A 316 -12.38 22.09 17.66
CA ASP A 316 -12.33 23.34 18.44
C ASP A 316 -11.12 24.22 18.04
N LEU A 317 -9.95 23.61 17.75
CA LEU A 317 -8.76 24.34 17.30
C LEU A 317 -8.92 24.98 15.91
N CYS A 318 -9.70 24.36 15.03
CA CYS A 318 -10.07 24.95 13.74
C CYS A 318 -10.92 26.23 13.93
N ASP A 319 -11.78 26.26 14.94
CA ASP A 319 -12.58 27.44 15.28
C ASP A 319 -11.76 28.51 16.02
N GLY A 320 -10.83 28.10 16.89
CA GLY A 320 -9.93 29.01 17.62
C GLY A 320 -8.86 28.30 18.47
N ASP A 321 -7.61 28.73 18.32
CA ASP A 321 -6.42 28.13 18.96
C ASP A 321 -5.84 29.01 20.09
N ASP A 322 -6.71 29.72 20.81
CA ASP A 322 -6.33 30.58 21.93
C ASP A 322 -5.88 29.78 23.17
N GLU A 323 -5.16 30.44 24.07
CA GLU A 323 -4.55 29.80 25.23
C GLU A 323 -5.59 29.16 26.18
N GLU A 324 -6.80 29.72 26.29
CA GLU A 324 -7.87 29.16 27.13
C GLU A 324 -8.39 27.84 26.52
N THR A 325 -8.66 27.84 25.22
CA THR A 325 -9.13 26.65 24.48
C THR A 325 -8.12 25.51 24.54
N VAL A 326 -6.84 25.79 24.26
CA VAL A 326 -5.78 24.76 24.30
C VAL A 326 -5.58 24.23 25.73
N GLN A 327 -5.59 25.11 26.73
CA GLN A 327 -5.36 24.70 28.13
C GLN A 327 -6.54 23.91 28.71
N LYS A 328 -7.77 24.20 28.27
CA LYS A 328 -8.97 23.42 28.62
C LYS A 328 -8.81 21.97 28.17
N TRP A 329 -8.46 21.72 26.91
CA TRP A 329 -8.26 20.38 26.38
C TRP A 329 -7.06 19.68 27.00
N ALA A 330 -5.93 20.38 27.16
CA ALA A 330 -4.73 19.82 27.77
C ALA A 330 -4.87 19.49 29.28
N SER A 331 -5.95 19.92 29.92
CA SER A 331 -6.28 19.51 31.29
C SER A 331 -6.93 18.12 31.36
N ASN A 332 -7.36 17.57 30.22
CA ASN A 332 -7.88 16.21 30.13
C ASN A 332 -6.73 15.19 30.19
N PRO A 333 -6.89 14.05 30.89
CA PRO A 333 -5.85 13.03 30.96
C PRO A 333 -5.41 12.54 29.57
N GLY A 334 -4.11 12.55 29.29
CA GLY A 334 -3.55 12.10 28.00
C GLY A 334 -3.48 13.17 26.91
N MET A 335 -3.99 14.39 27.16
CA MET A 335 -3.96 15.51 26.22
C MET A 335 -2.89 16.56 26.57
N GLU A 336 -2.01 16.27 27.52
CA GLU A 336 -1.05 17.24 28.06
C GLU A 336 -0.09 17.75 26.97
N SER A 337 0.23 16.90 25.99
CA SER A 337 1.10 17.24 24.87
C SER A 337 0.44 18.11 23.78
N LEU A 338 -0.85 18.45 23.91
CA LEU A 338 -1.55 19.34 22.96
C LEU A 338 -0.97 20.77 23.00
N VAL A 339 -0.64 21.29 24.18
CA VAL A 339 -0.03 22.61 24.35
C VAL A 339 1.29 22.74 23.57
N PRO A 340 2.30 21.88 23.79
CA PRO A 340 3.55 21.97 23.04
C PRO A 340 3.36 21.73 21.53
N LEU A 341 2.39 20.90 21.11
CA LEU A 341 2.07 20.72 19.68
C LEU A 341 1.63 22.04 19.05
N VAL A 342 0.57 22.66 19.59
CA VAL A 342 0.00 23.91 19.09
C VAL A 342 1.07 25.02 19.08
N GLN A 343 1.88 25.12 20.14
CA GLN A 343 2.99 26.07 20.20
C GLN A 343 4.06 25.82 19.14
N SER A 344 4.35 24.56 18.79
CA SER A 344 5.29 24.24 17.71
C SER A 344 4.73 24.63 16.35
N LEU A 345 3.49 24.23 16.07
CA LEU A 345 2.82 24.51 14.80
C LEU A 345 2.72 26.02 14.53
N LYS A 346 2.30 26.81 15.54
CA LYS A 346 2.17 28.28 15.44
C LYS A 346 3.50 29.00 15.22
N LYS A 347 4.64 28.39 15.57
CA LYS A 347 5.96 28.98 15.29
C LYS A 347 6.33 28.88 13.80
N ARG A 348 5.81 27.87 13.11
CA ARG A 348 6.08 27.63 11.69
C ARG A 348 5.08 28.35 10.79
N THR A 349 3.81 28.36 11.18
CA THR A 349 2.70 28.89 10.37
C THR A 349 1.76 29.72 11.25
N GLU A 350 1.34 30.88 10.77
CA GLU A 350 0.42 31.78 11.50
C GLU A 350 -0.95 31.14 11.75
N VAL A 351 -1.44 30.37 10.79
CA VAL A 351 -2.68 29.57 10.88
C VAL A 351 -2.34 28.12 10.56
N PRO A 352 -2.07 27.28 11.58
CA PRO A 352 -1.82 25.86 11.37
C PRO A 352 -3.01 25.14 10.73
N ASP A 353 -2.72 24.11 9.94
CA ASP A 353 -3.73 23.19 9.42
C ASP A 353 -4.00 22.08 10.45
N TYR A 354 -4.95 22.34 11.34
CA TYR A 354 -5.30 21.42 12.42
C TYR A 354 -6.02 20.17 11.93
N GLU A 355 -6.80 20.28 10.85
CA GLU A 355 -7.42 19.12 10.21
C GLU A 355 -6.32 18.15 9.75
N MET A 356 -5.32 18.66 9.03
CA MET A 356 -4.21 17.82 8.57
C MET A 356 -3.36 17.26 9.71
N ALA A 357 -3.21 17.99 10.81
CA ALA A 357 -2.55 17.48 12.01
C ALA A 357 -3.35 16.36 12.69
N HIS A 358 -4.68 16.45 12.68
CA HIS A 358 -5.56 15.37 13.15
C HIS A 358 -5.40 14.12 12.28
N GLN A 359 -5.47 14.27 10.95
CA GLN A 359 -5.26 13.17 10.00
C GLN A 359 -3.88 12.50 10.17
N ALA A 360 -2.81 13.29 10.36
CA ALA A 360 -1.49 12.76 10.64
C ALA A 360 -1.44 11.95 11.95
N GLY A 361 -2.16 12.41 12.99
CA GLY A 361 -2.26 11.73 14.27
C GLY A 361 -2.92 10.35 14.15
N LEU A 362 -4.03 10.26 13.42
CA LEU A 362 -4.76 9.02 13.18
C LEU A 362 -3.90 7.92 12.53
N THR A 363 -2.86 8.31 11.79
CA THR A 363 -2.02 7.39 11.02
C THR A 363 -0.70 7.00 11.69
N CYS A 364 -0.49 7.43 12.94
CA CYS A 364 0.75 7.20 13.68
C CYS A 364 0.53 6.56 15.07
N ASP A 365 -0.62 5.95 15.29
CA ASP A 365 -1.15 5.55 16.60
C ASP A 365 -0.62 4.20 17.14
N TYR A 366 -0.67 3.12 16.35
CA TYR A 366 -0.22 1.78 16.72
C TYR A 366 0.86 1.23 15.78
N SER A 367 0.75 1.59 14.50
CA SER A 367 1.70 1.33 13.43
C SER A 367 1.85 2.61 12.63
N GLU A 368 3.08 2.99 12.36
CA GLU A 368 3.34 4.10 11.46
C GLU A 368 3.00 3.70 10.02
N LEU A 369 2.52 4.65 9.22
CA LEU A 369 2.39 4.45 7.78
C LEU A 369 3.72 4.07 7.13
N PRO A 370 3.70 3.14 6.16
CA PRO A 370 4.85 2.79 5.35
C PRO A 370 5.57 4.00 4.74
N HIS A 371 6.90 3.96 4.72
CA HIS A 371 7.73 4.93 4.02
C HIS A 371 8.99 4.25 3.50
N HIS A 372 9.05 4.05 2.19
CA HIS A 372 10.19 3.46 1.47
C HIS A 372 10.18 3.94 0.02
N ILE A 373 10.95 5.00 -0.25
CA ILE A 373 11.18 5.49 -1.62
C ILE A 373 12.16 4.54 -2.30
N SER A 374 11.65 3.66 -3.16
CA SER A 374 12.45 2.66 -3.85
C SER A 374 13.38 3.28 -4.89
N THR A 375 14.57 2.72 -5.01
CA THR A 375 15.45 2.96 -6.16
C THR A 375 14.89 2.30 -7.43
N GLU A 376 15.31 2.77 -8.60
CA GLU A 376 14.93 2.16 -9.89
C GLU A 376 15.22 0.65 -9.91
N GLN A 377 16.32 0.22 -9.29
CA GLN A 377 16.69 -1.19 -9.22
C GLN A 377 15.75 -2.02 -8.35
N GLU A 378 15.28 -1.46 -7.23
CA GLU A 378 14.30 -2.10 -6.35
C GLU A 378 12.94 -2.21 -7.03
N ILE A 379 12.51 -1.15 -7.72
CA ILE A 379 11.29 -1.15 -8.54
C ILE A 379 11.36 -2.29 -9.57
N GLU A 380 12.46 -2.42 -10.31
CA GLU A 380 12.65 -3.51 -11.28
C GLU A 380 12.59 -4.90 -10.63
N CYS A 381 13.21 -5.09 -9.47
CA CYS A 381 13.15 -6.36 -8.73
C CYS A 381 11.72 -6.71 -8.27
N LEU A 382 10.93 -5.72 -7.86
CA LEU A 382 9.53 -5.89 -7.47
C LEU A 382 8.64 -6.18 -8.68
N ILE A 383 8.79 -5.43 -9.77
CA ILE A 383 8.12 -5.69 -11.06
C ILE A 383 8.40 -7.11 -11.53
N GLN A 384 9.65 -7.57 -11.44
CA GLN A 384 10.01 -8.95 -11.78
C GLN A 384 9.38 -9.99 -10.85
N SER A 385 9.22 -9.66 -9.56
CA SER A 385 8.56 -10.54 -8.57
C SER A 385 7.08 -10.70 -8.88
N VAL A 386 6.39 -9.58 -9.16
CA VAL A 386 4.99 -9.55 -9.59
C VAL A 386 4.82 -10.34 -10.88
N TYR A 387 5.68 -10.13 -11.90
CA TYR A 387 5.68 -10.93 -13.13
C TYR A 387 5.81 -12.43 -12.83
N CYS A 388 6.78 -12.81 -11.98
CA CYS A 388 7.04 -14.21 -11.66
C CYS A 388 5.90 -14.91 -10.93
N LEU A 389 5.14 -14.15 -10.12
CA LEU A 389 3.97 -14.61 -9.41
C LEU A 389 2.79 -14.73 -10.38
N LEU A 390 2.44 -13.63 -11.06
CA LEU A 390 1.29 -13.55 -11.97
C LEU A 390 1.35 -14.55 -13.13
N ARG A 391 2.54 -14.86 -13.68
CA ARG A 391 2.66 -15.87 -14.75
C ARG A 391 2.19 -17.27 -14.36
N LYS A 392 2.18 -17.57 -13.05
CA LYS A 392 1.76 -18.87 -12.53
C LYS A 392 0.28 -18.90 -12.20
N LEU A 393 -0.38 -17.74 -12.10
CA LEU A 393 -1.79 -17.60 -11.78
C LEU A 393 -2.66 -17.68 -13.04
N PRO A 394 -3.96 -18.03 -12.91
CA PRO A 394 -4.91 -17.87 -14.00
C PRO A 394 -5.03 -16.40 -14.44
N LYS A 395 -5.51 -16.17 -15.66
CA LYS A 395 -5.77 -14.81 -16.17
C LYS A 395 -6.89 -14.15 -15.32
N PRO A 396 -6.68 -12.93 -14.79
CA PRO A 396 -7.72 -12.21 -14.05
C PRO A 396 -8.92 -11.87 -14.94
N THR A 397 -10.07 -11.60 -14.31
CA THR A 397 -11.27 -11.16 -15.04
C THR A 397 -11.18 -9.70 -15.46
N LEU A 398 -10.62 -8.87 -14.58
CA LEU A 398 -10.28 -7.47 -14.81
C LEU A 398 -9.08 -7.09 -13.95
N VAL A 399 -8.38 -6.04 -14.34
CA VAL A 399 -7.30 -5.42 -13.55
C VAL A 399 -7.69 -3.99 -13.18
N THR A 400 -7.43 -3.62 -11.93
CA THR A 400 -7.52 -2.25 -11.43
C THR A 400 -6.13 -1.78 -11.00
N ILE A 401 -5.85 -0.51 -11.25
CA ILE A 401 -4.59 0.13 -10.88
C ILE A 401 -4.92 1.49 -10.27
N ALA A 402 -4.43 1.76 -9.07
CA ALA A 402 -4.46 3.08 -8.46
C ALA A 402 -3.08 3.72 -8.51
N ARG A 403 -3.04 5.01 -8.88
CA ARG A 403 -1.79 5.74 -9.04
C ARG A 403 -1.29 6.29 -7.71
N SER A 404 -2.20 6.71 -6.85
CA SER A 404 -1.92 7.26 -5.51
C SER A 404 -0.84 8.35 -5.58
N SER A 405 -0.91 9.21 -6.60
CA SER A 405 0.09 10.25 -6.85
C SER A 405 -0.37 11.65 -6.44
N LEU A 406 -1.68 11.92 -6.45
CA LEU A 406 -2.24 13.18 -5.95
C LEU A 406 -2.35 13.26 -4.42
N ASP A 407 -2.38 12.11 -3.75
CA ASP A 407 -2.36 11.98 -2.27
C ASP A 407 -0.93 11.77 -1.71
N ASP A 408 0.08 11.84 -2.59
CA ASP A 408 1.51 11.74 -2.29
C ASP A 408 1.97 10.38 -1.71
N TYR A 409 1.17 9.30 -1.76
CA TYR A 409 1.59 7.98 -1.28
C TYR A 409 2.54 7.27 -2.24
N CYS A 410 2.27 7.27 -3.54
CA CYS A 410 3.23 6.90 -4.57
C CYS A 410 4.01 8.15 -5.02
N PRO A 411 5.35 8.15 -4.99
CA PRO A 411 6.15 9.32 -5.37
C PRO A 411 5.84 9.80 -6.80
N SER A 412 5.44 11.07 -6.92
CA SER A 412 4.98 11.66 -8.18
C SER A 412 6.04 11.64 -9.29
N GLU A 413 7.32 11.62 -8.94
CA GLU A 413 8.44 11.48 -9.87
C GLU A 413 8.66 10.05 -10.37
N GLN A 414 8.06 9.05 -9.72
CA GLN A 414 8.21 7.62 -10.06
C GLN A 414 6.94 7.02 -10.66
N VAL A 415 5.76 7.54 -10.34
CA VAL A 415 4.44 6.96 -10.67
C VAL A 415 4.29 6.59 -12.15
N ASP A 416 4.62 7.49 -13.08
CA ASP A 416 4.44 7.24 -14.51
C ASP A 416 5.36 6.11 -15.00
N THR A 417 6.60 6.07 -14.49
CA THR A 417 7.57 5.02 -14.82
C THR A 417 7.13 3.66 -14.27
N ILE A 418 6.61 3.62 -13.04
CA ILE A 418 6.07 2.40 -12.42
C ILE A 418 4.85 1.91 -13.21
N GLN A 419 3.88 2.80 -13.49
CA GLN A 419 2.68 2.51 -14.27
C GLN A 419 3.03 1.87 -15.63
N GLU A 420 3.97 2.45 -16.36
CA GLU A 420 4.42 1.91 -17.64
C GLU A 420 4.99 0.49 -17.51
N LYS A 421 5.81 0.22 -16.48
CA LYS A 421 6.40 -1.10 -16.26
C LYS A 421 5.33 -2.13 -15.90
N VAL A 422 4.37 -1.78 -15.04
CA VAL A 422 3.24 -2.65 -14.69
C VAL A 422 2.42 -2.99 -15.93
N LEU A 423 2.06 -1.99 -16.75
CA LEU A 423 1.32 -2.22 -18.00
C LEU A 423 2.11 -3.10 -18.99
N LYS A 424 3.43 -2.92 -19.10
CA LYS A 424 4.31 -3.78 -19.92
C LYS A 424 4.30 -5.24 -19.42
N VAL A 425 4.34 -5.45 -18.11
CA VAL A 425 4.22 -6.79 -17.49
C VAL A 425 2.87 -7.42 -17.80
N LEU A 426 1.78 -6.69 -17.59
CA LEU A 426 0.42 -7.18 -17.87
C LEU A 426 0.24 -7.52 -19.35
N HIS A 427 0.77 -6.69 -20.26
CA HIS A 427 0.72 -6.94 -21.70
C HIS A 427 1.52 -8.19 -22.09
N SER A 428 2.71 -8.36 -21.52
CA SER A 428 3.56 -9.54 -21.75
C SER A 428 2.88 -10.84 -21.30
N LEU A 429 2.18 -10.81 -20.16
CA LEU A 429 1.52 -12.00 -19.60
C LEU A 429 0.17 -12.32 -20.27
N TYR A 430 -0.60 -11.31 -20.63
CA TYR A 430 -2.02 -11.49 -20.99
C TYR A 430 -2.39 -11.05 -22.42
N GLY A 431 -1.44 -10.53 -23.19
CA GLY A 431 -1.62 -10.07 -24.56
C GLY A 431 -2.18 -8.64 -24.64
N THR A 432 -2.96 -8.36 -25.68
CA THR A 432 -3.60 -7.04 -25.84
C THR A 432 -4.51 -6.71 -24.65
N LEU A 433 -4.36 -5.48 -24.16
CA LEU A 433 -5.08 -4.93 -23.02
C LEU A 433 -6.07 -3.87 -23.49
N ASP A 434 -7.26 -3.84 -22.89
CA ASP A 434 -8.23 -2.76 -23.04
C ASP A 434 -8.01 -1.77 -21.88
N THR A 435 -7.07 -0.84 -22.06
CA THR A 435 -6.62 0.07 -21.00
C THR A 435 -7.44 1.35 -20.96
N HIS A 436 -7.98 1.68 -19.79
CA HIS A 436 -8.78 2.88 -19.51
C HIS A 436 -8.04 3.77 -18.49
N LEU A 437 -7.50 4.91 -18.94
CA LEU A 437 -6.82 5.89 -18.08
C LEU A 437 -7.84 6.92 -17.56
N VAL A 438 -8.55 6.57 -16.49
CA VAL A 438 -9.68 7.36 -15.95
C VAL A 438 -9.22 8.71 -15.42
N TYR A 439 -8.07 8.74 -14.73
CA TYR A 439 -7.44 9.97 -14.20
C TYR A 439 -7.15 11.02 -15.28
N SER A 440 -6.98 10.62 -16.54
CA SER A 440 -6.73 11.54 -17.65
C SER A 440 -8.02 12.17 -18.21
N ALA A 441 -9.18 11.56 -17.95
CA ALA A 441 -10.46 11.97 -18.53
C ALA A 441 -11.02 13.28 -17.93
N GLU A 442 -10.47 13.74 -16.80
CA GLU A 442 -10.82 15.05 -16.20
C GLU A 442 -10.25 16.26 -16.97
N SER A 443 -9.51 16.04 -18.05
CA SER A 443 -9.02 17.10 -18.95
C SER A 443 -9.91 17.37 -20.17
N ALA A 444 -11.08 16.72 -20.29
CA ALA A 444 -12.05 16.99 -21.35
C ALA A 444 -13.27 17.75 -20.78
N PRO A 445 -13.39 19.07 -20.96
CA PRO A 445 -14.63 19.77 -20.65
C PRO A 445 -15.76 19.26 -21.55
N ALA A 446 -16.92 19.04 -20.94
CA ALA A 446 -18.19 18.79 -21.63
C ALA A 446 -18.60 19.94 -22.55
#